data_AF-A0A8J2SL29-F1
#
_entry.id   AF-A0A8J2SL29-F1
#
_cell.length_a   1.000
_cell.length_b   1.000
_cell.length_c   1.000
_cell.angle_alpha   90.00
_cell.angle_beta   90.00
_cell.angle_gamma   90.00
#
_symmetry.space_group_name_H-M   'P 1'
#
loop_
_entity.id
_entity.type
_entity.pdbx_description
1 polymer ?
#
loop_
_entity_poly.entity_id
_entity_poly.type
_entity_poly.pdbx_seq_one_letter_code
_entity_poly.pdbx_strand_id
1 'polypeptide(L)'
;MSRDAAQPSAAPAAALDDACCFDCGAACAHDRWLCATHNVSLCISCAGVHRALGAGISFVRSERLDGCETASDNAAFAAYLEAHGVPRRDWLAAGRVSRYYTPAADLWRRRSDATARLRAVEPPDPELVKRYEAAKAPPIWTPDKDAPACQLCRRKFTTYYRRHHCRACGRCVCCDCSPKVCWQTTSRRCKRCVPPPARSIPGLGLT
;
A
#
# COMPACT_ATOMS: atom_id res chain seq x y z
N MET A 1 -35.85 -0.76 -28.92
CA MET A 1 -35.76 0.36 -27.95
C MET A 1 -35.15 -0.21 -26.69
N SER A 2 -33.84 -0.03 -26.56
CA SER A 2 -32.98 -0.67 -25.56
C SER A 2 -33.36 -0.26 -24.14
N ARG A 3 -33.36 -1.24 -23.23
CA ARG A 3 -33.40 -1.00 -21.80
C ARG A 3 -31.99 -0.60 -21.36
N ASP A 4 -31.75 0.70 -21.24
CA ASP A 4 -30.53 1.23 -20.64
C ASP A 4 -30.53 0.89 -19.14
N ALA A 5 -29.79 -0.15 -18.79
CA ALA A 5 -29.48 -0.47 -17.40
C ALA A 5 -28.49 0.59 -16.89
N ALA A 6 -29.01 1.56 -16.14
CA ALA A 6 -28.21 2.49 -15.37
C ALA A 6 -27.26 1.71 -14.45
N GLN A 7 -25.96 1.92 -14.63
CA GLN A 7 -24.93 1.40 -13.73
C GLN A 7 -25.10 2.03 -12.35
N PRO A 8 -24.88 1.31 -11.25
CA PRO A 8 -24.92 1.90 -9.91
C PRO A 8 -23.75 2.89 -9.77
N SER A 9 -24.09 4.17 -9.58
CA SER A 9 -23.16 5.22 -9.20
C SER A 9 -22.39 4.80 -7.94
N ALA A 10 -21.06 4.88 -8.01
CA ALA A 10 -20.17 4.54 -6.92
C ALA A 10 -20.54 5.35 -5.66
N ALA A 11 -20.70 4.68 -4.53
CA ALA A 11 -20.84 5.34 -3.23
C ALA A 11 -19.65 6.30 -3.02
N PRO A 12 -19.86 7.50 -2.44
CA PRO A 12 -18.78 8.42 -2.15
C PRO A 12 -17.76 7.71 -1.24
N ALA A 13 -16.49 7.77 -1.62
CA ALA A 13 -15.40 7.26 -0.81
C ALA A 13 -15.56 7.82 0.62
N ALA A 14 -15.64 6.94 1.63
CA ALA A 14 -15.68 7.36 3.02
C ALA A 14 -14.55 8.37 3.26
N ALA A 15 -14.90 9.54 3.82
CA ALA A 15 -13.96 10.64 4.03
C ALA A 15 -12.71 10.12 4.75
N LEU A 16 -11.55 10.26 4.11
CA LEU A 16 -10.28 9.86 4.72
C LEU A 16 -9.98 10.89 5.81
N ASP A 17 -10.13 10.50 7.08
CA ASP A 17 -9.78 11.37 8.20
C ASP A 17 -8.27 11.38 8.48
N ASP A 18 -7.80 12.44 9.14
CA ASP A 18 -6.41 12.59 9.61
C ASP A 18 -6.14 11.83 10.93
N ALA A 19 -7.16 11.17 11.47
CA ALA A 19 -7.02 10.27 12.61
C ALA A 19 -6.53 8.89 12.17
N CYS A 20 -6.57 8.57 10.87
CA CYS A 20 -6.15 7.31 10.29
C CYS A 20 -4.85 7.43 9.49
N CYS A 21 -4.12 6.32 9.44
CA CYS A 21 -2.93 6.17 8.62
C CYS A 21 -3.32 6.19 7.14
N PHE A 22 -2.73 7.11 6.39
CA PHE A 22 -2.93 7.21 4.95
C PHE A 22 -2.50 5.95 4.21
N ASP A 23 -1.58 5.13 4.72
CA ASP A 23 -1.10 3.96 3.97
C ASP A 23 -1.86 2.66 4.23
N CYS A 24 -2.44 2.52 5.42
CA CYS A 24 -3.08 1.26 5.82
C CYS A 24 -4.46 1.44 6.47
N GLY A 25 -4.89 2.67 6.73
CA GLY A 25 -6.18 2.97 7.38
C GLY A 25 -6.22 2.66 8.88
N ALA A 26 -5.12 2.27 9.51
CA ALA A 26 -5.08 2.05 10.95
C ALA A 26 -5.23 3.37 11.72
N ALA A 27 -5.97 3.39 12.82
CA ALA A 27 -6.09 4.56 13.68
C ALA A 27 -4.71 4.98 14.24
N CYS A 28 -4.43 6.28 14.20
CA CYS A 28 -3.17 6.92 14.61
C CYS A 28 -3.30 7.68 15.95
N ALA A 29 -4.35 7.43 16.74
CA ALA A 29 -4.77 8.26 17.87
C ALA A 29 -3.69 8.62 18.91
N HIS A 30 -2.67 7.76 19.11
CA HIS A 30 -1.62 7.99 20.12
C HIS A 30 -0.17 7.95 19.61
N ASP A 31 0.06 7.51 18.37
CA ASP A 31 1.38 7.39 17.75
C ASP A 31 1.33 7.95 16.32
N ARG A 32 0.87 9.20 16.19
CA ARG A 32 0.75 9.87 14.90
C ARG A 32 2.13 10.31 14.40
N TRP A 33 2.48 9.79 13.23
CA TRP A 33 3.62 10.24 12.46
C TRP A 33 3.11 11.05 11.28
N LEU A 34 3.85 12.08 10.89
CA LEU A 34 3.53 12.88 9.73
C LEU A 34 4.56 12.64 8.63
N CYS A 35 4.10 12.45 7.40
CA CYS A 35 4.92 12.70 6.22
C CYS A 35 4.71 14.14 5.76
N ALA A 36 5.66 15.03 6.07
CA ALA A 36 5.56 16.46 5.71
C ALA A 36 5.62 16.68 4.20
N THR A 37 6.28 15.78 3.46
CA THR A 37 6.39 15.85 1.99
C THR A 37 5.06 15.63 1.28
N HIS A 38 4.18 14.80 1.85
CA HIS A 38 2.88 14.49 1.26
C HIS A 38 1.71 15.02 2.08
N ASN A 39 1.98 15.68 3.22
CA ASN A 39 1.00 16.14 4.20
C ASN A 39 0.04 15.03 4.62
N VAL A 40 0.55 13.87 5.03
CA VAL A 40 -0.31 12.74 5.43
C VAL A 40 0.07 12.14 6.77
N SER A 41 -0.94 11.67 7.50
CA SER A 41 -0.76 10.93 8.75
C SER A 41 -0.36 9.48 8.48
N LEU A 42 0.57 8.97 9.28
CA LEU A 42 1.11 7.62 9.19
C LEU A 42 1.11 6.98 10.58
N CYS A 43 0.89 5.67 10.62
CA CYS A 43 1.21 4.89 11.80
C CYS A 43 2.73 4.60 11.85
N ILE A 44 3.25 4.24 13.02
CA ILE A 44 4.68 3.94 13.22
C ILE A 44 5.24 2.93 12.21
N SER A 45 4.47 1.89 11.85
CA SER A 45 4.91 0.88 10.89
C SER A 45 5.03 1.43 9.46
N CYS A 46 4.12 2.31 9.05
CA CYS A 46 4.19 2.97 7.74
C CYS A 46 5.25 4.06 7.73
N ALA A 47 5.41 4.79 8.82
CA ALA A 47 6.53 5.72 9.02
C ALA A 47 7.89 5.04 8.81
N GLY A 48 8.07 3.80 9.29
CA GLY A 48 9.27 3.01 9.02
C GLY A 48 9.53 2.73 7.53
N VAL A 49 8.48 2.44 6.76
CA VAL A 49 8.58 2.27 5.29
C VAL A 49 8.98 3.59 4.64
N HIS A 50 8.35 4.69 5.04
CA HIS A 50 8.66 6.01 4.52
C HIS A 50 10.10 6.46 4.83
N ARG A 51 10.65 6.09 5.99
CA ARG A 51 12.07 6.33 6.30
C ARG A 51 12.99 5.60 5.33
N ALA A 52 12.64 4.38 4.92
CA ALA A 52 13.42 3.61 3.96
C ALA A 52 13.36 4.16 2.52
N LEU A 53 12.37 5.00 2.19
CA LEU A 53 12.30 5.70 0.89
C LEU A 53 13.36 6.80 0.75
N GLY A 54 13.88 7.29 1.88
CA GLY A 54 14.78 8.43 1.93
C GLY A 54 14.05 9.77 1.98
N ALA A 55 14.72 10.77 2.55
CA ALA A 55 14.17 12.10 2.83
C ALA A 55 13.77 12.88 1.57
N GLY A 56 14.36 12.57 0.41
CA GLY A 56 14.00 13.19 -0.87
C GLY A 56 12.65 12.74 -1.43
N ILE A 57 12.17 11.57 -1.01
CA ILE A 57 10.85 11.06 -1.41
C ILE A 57 9.84 11.27 -0.29
N SER A 58 10.23 11.01 0.96
CA SER A 58 9.34 11.18 2.10
C SER A 58 10.09 11.66 3.33
N PHE A 59 9.75 12.87 3.77
CA PHE A 59 10.23 13.43 5.03
C PHE A 59 9.26 13.12 6.16
N VAL A 60 9.71 12.31 7.13
CA VAL A 60 8.88 11.81 8.23
C VAL A 60 9.24 12.50 9.54
N ARG A 61 8.22 12.93 10.30
CA ARG A 61 8.34 13.51 11.65
C ARG A 61 7.39 12.82 12.62
N SER A 62 7.82 12.64 13.86
CA SER A 62 6.95 12.27 14.96
C SER A 62 6.33 13.53 15.52
N GLU A 63 5.00 13.61 15.59
CA GLU A 63 4.37 14.78 16.20
C GLU A 63 4.66 14.88 17.70
N ARG A 64 4.80 13.73 18.37
CA ARG A 64 5.08 13.66 19.80
C ARG A 64 6.54 13.89 20.15
N LEU A 65 7.47 13.34 19.36
CA LEU A 65 8.90 13.40 19.68
C LEU A 65 9.60 14.59 19.04
N ASP A 66 9.19 14.98 17.84
CA ASP A 66 9.87 16.03 17.06
C ASP A 66 9.11 17.37 17.10
N GLY A 67 7.84 17.35 17.51
CA GLY A 67 6.91 18.46 17.27
C GLY A 67 6.63 18.63 15.77
N CYS A 68 5.44 19.10 15.42
CA CYS A 68 5.12 19.38 14.03
C CYS A 68 4.31 20.65 13.87
N GLU A 69 4.83 21.59 13.07
CA GLU A 69 4.12 22.79 12.65
C GLU A 69 3.15 22.50 11.48
N THR A 70 3.39 21.41 10.76
CA THR A 70 2.64 21.04 9.56
C THR A 70 1.51 20.09 9.93
N ALA A 71 0.27 20.43 9.56
CA ALA A 71 -0.84 19.50 9.71
C ALA A 71 -0.87 18.47 8.56
N SER A 72 -1.31 17.26 8.85
CA SER A 72 -1.76 16.32 7.82
C SER A 72 -3.04 16.83 7.17
N ASP A 73 -3.19 16.54 5.89
CA ASP A 73 -4.41 16.68 5.12
C ASP A 73 -4.51 15.46 4.18
N ASN A 74 -4.92 14.34 4.79
CA ASN A 74 -5.11 13.08 4.11
C ASN A 74 -6.12 13.19 2.96
N ALA A 75 -7.15 14.01 3.13
CA ALA A 75 -8.21 14.20 2.16
C ALA A 75 -7.70 14.93 0.91
N ALA A 76 -6.91 16.00 1.07
CA ALA A 76 -6.35 16.73 -0.06
C ALA A 76 -5.40 15.87 -0.90
N PHE A 77 -4.52 15.10 -0.26
CA PHE A 77 -3.63 14.22 -1.02
C PHE A 77 -4.41 13.09 -1.71
N ALA A 78 -5.40 12.48 -1.05
CA ALA A 78 -6.27 11.49 -1.68
C ALA A 78 -7.02 12.06 -2.89
N ALA A 79 -7.62 13.24 -2.75
CA ALA A 79 -8.35 13.91 -3.83
C ALA A 79 -7.42 14.25 -5.02
N TYR A 80 -6.18 14.67 -4.73
CA TYR A 80 -5.20 14.92 -5.77
C TYR A 80 -4.82 13.65 -6.54
N LEU A 81 -4.57 12.55 -5.85
CA LEU A 81 -4.27 11.26 -6.48
C LEU A 81 -5.43 10.78 -7.37
N GLU A 82 -6.67 10.87 -6.88
CA GLU A 82 -7.89 10.56 -7.65
C GLU A 82 -7.97 11.40 -8.92
N ALA A 83 -7.78 12.72 -8.82
CA ALA A 83 -7.80 13.64 -9.96
C ALA A 83 -6.71 13.33 -11.01
N HIS A 84 -5.62 12.67 -10.61
CA HIS A 84 -4.51 12.26 -11.49
C HIS A 84 -4.56 10.77 -11.85
N GLY A 85 -5.74 10.14 -11.73
CA GLY A 85 -5.99 8.77 -12.19
C GLY A 85 -5.40 7.68 -11.29
N VAL A 86 -5.08 8.00 -10.04
CA VAL A 86 -4.60 7.04 -9.03
C VAL A 86 -5.66 6.94 -7.93
N PRO A 87 -6.74 6.18 -8.16
CA PRO A 87 -7.80 6.09 -7.16
C PRO A 87 -7.30 5.38 -5.90
N ARG A 88 -7.95 5.64 -4.77
CA ARG A 88 -7.54 5.13 -3.46
C ARG A 88 -7.38 3.62 -3.42
N ARG A 89 -8.27 2.90 -4.11
CA ARG A 89 -8.20 1.44 -4.27
C ARG A 89 -6.90 1.01 -4.94
N ASP A 90 -6.48 1.71 -5.97
CA ASP A 90 -5.31 1.36 -6.79
C ASP A 90 -4.03 1.78 -6.06
N TRP A 91 -4.05 2.90 -5.33
CA TRP A 91 -3.02 3.27 -4.36
C TRP A 91 -2.81 2.16 -3.33
N LEU A 92 -3.88 1.68 -2.69
CA LEU A 92 -3.80 0.62 -1.68
C LEU A 92 -3.38 -0.74 -2.28
N ALA A 93 -3.69 -0.99 -3.55
CA ALA A 93 -3.26 -2.20 -4.25
C ALA A 93 -1.76 -2.18 -4.60
N ALA A 94 -1.16 -1.01 -4.79
CA ALA A 94 0.27 -0.87 -5.02
C ALA A 94 1.09 -1.23 -3.76
N GLY A 95 2.31 -1.72 -3.97
CA GLY A 95 3.25 -1.99 -2.88
C GLY A 95 3.56 -0.72 -2.08
N ARG A 96 3.75 -0.83 -0.76
CA ARG A 96 3.91 0.34 0.13
C ARG A 96 5.01 1.31 -0.30
N VAL A 97 6.12 0.77 -0.82
CA VAL A 97 7.23 1.57 -1.38
C VAL A 97 6.85 2.20 -2.71
N SER A 98 6.27 1.40 -3.61
CA SER A 98 5.96 1.75 -4.99
C SER A 98 4.96 2.91 -5.13
N ARG A 99 4.02 3.06 -4.20
CA ARG A 99 3.00 4.13 -4.21
C ARG A 99 3.59 5.54 -4.37
N TYR A 100 4.72 5.79 -3.72
CA TYR A 100 5.38 7.10 -3.71
C TYR A 100 6.23 7.38 -4.94
N TYR A 101 6.42 6.39 -5.83
CA TYR A 101 7.08 6.55 -7.12
C TYR A 101 6.09 6.73 -8.28
N THR A 102 4.78 6.79 -7.99
CA THR A 102 3.79 7.12 -9.01
C THR A 102 4.00 8.55 -9.55
N PRO A 103 3.69 8.82 -10.83
CA PRO A 103 3.75 10.17 -11.37
C PRO A 103 2.90 11.18 -10.58
N ALA A 104 1.73 10.76 -10.09
CA ALA A 104 0.87 11.60 -9.26
C ALA A 104 1.54 11.97 -7.92
N ALA A 105 2.15 11.02 -7.21
CA ALA A 105 2.90 11.34 -5.99
C ALA A 105 4.10 12.26 -6.27
N ASP A 106 4.78 12.08 -7.41
CA ASP A 106 5.89 12.95 -7.80
C ASP A 106 5.44 14.38 -8.11
N LEU A 107 4.36 14.56 -8.88
CA LEU A 107 3.80 15.87 -9.18
C LEU A 107 3.30 16.58 -7.91
N TRP A 108 2.71 15.84 -6.97
CA TRP A 108 2.34 16.41 -5.68
C TRP A 108 3.54 17.01 -4.95
N ARG A 109 4.64 16.26 -4.84
CA ARG A 109 5.87 16.73 -4.18
C ARG A 109 6.44 18.00 -4.80
N ARG A 110 6.37 18.09 -6.14
CA ARG A 110 6.82 19.26 -6.90
C ARG A 110 5.90 20.47 -6.71
N ARG A 111 4.59 20.23 -6.54
CA ARG A 111 3.57 21.26 -6.34
C ARG A 111 3.58 21.82 -4.92
N SER A 112 3.77 20.96 -3.92
CA SER A 112 3.78 21.35 -2.51
C SER A 112 5.05 22.13 -2.21
N ASP A 113 4.94 23.45 -2.00
CA ASP A 113 6.01 24.36 -1.56
C ASP A 113 6.68 23.96 -0.21
N ALA A 114 6.28 22.85 0.41
CA ALA A 114 7.01 22.19 1.51
C ALA A 114 8.47 21.81 1.13
N THR A 115 8.81 21.83 -0.16
CA THR A 115 10.14 21.60 -0.71
C THR A 115 10.94 22.88 -1.03
N ALA A 116 10.53 24.07 -0.60
CA ALA A 116 11.41 25.25 -0.68
C ALA A 116 12.76 25.05 0.03
N ARG A 117 12.86 24.09 0.98
CA ARG A 117 14.11 23.64 1.63
C ARG A 117 14.76 22.38 1.02
N LEU A 118 14.11 21.71 0.06
CA LEU A 118 14.57 20.46 -0.55
C LEU A 118 14.92 20.62 -2.06
N ARG A 119 15.38 21.81 -2.47
CA ARG A 119 15.94 22.08 -3.81
C ARG A 119 17.27 21.34 -4.04
N ALA A 120 17.29 20.01 -3.94
CA ALA A 120 18.39 19.14 -4.36
C ALA A 120 17.99 17.65 -4.36
N VAL A 121 16.82 17.30 -4.90
CA VAL A 121 16.51 15.89 -5.17
C VAL A 121 16.68 15.67 -6.66
N GLU A 122 17.73 14.94 -7.04
CA GLU A 122 17.92 14.43 -8.39
C GLU A 122 16.68 13.63 -8.83
N PRO A 123 16.32 13.66 -10.13
CA PRO A 123 15.23 12.84 -10.65
C PRO A 123 15.39 11.37 -10.23
N PRO A 124 14.28 10.64 -9.97
CA PRO A 124 14.35 9.26 -9.51
C PRO A 124 15.16 8.43 -10.50
N ASP A 125 16.08 7.61 -9.96
CA ASP A 125 16.95 6.73 -10.73
C ASP A 125 16.13 5.99 -11.82
N PRO A 126 16.46 6.14 -13.11
CA PRO A 126 15.77 5.46 -14.20
C PRO A 126 15.66 3.94 -14.02
N GLU A 127 16.65 3.31 -13.37
CA GLU A 127 16.64 1.89 -13.06
C GLU A 127 15.60 1.56 -11.97
N LEU A 128 15.36 2.48 -11.04
CA LEU A 128 14.31 2.35 -10.03
C LEU A 128 12.91 2.52 -10.64
N VAL A 129 12.74 3.46 -11.59
CA VAL A 129 11.50 3.60 -12.38
C VAL A 129 11.21 2.32 -13.17
N LYS A 130 12.23 1.75 -13.81
CA LYS A 130 12.12 0.47 -14.53
C LYS A 130 11.73 -0.68 -13.60
N ARG A 131 12.31 -0.77 -12.40
CA ARG A 131 11.93 -1.77 -11.38
C ARG A 131 10.50 -1.58 -10.90
N TYR A 132 10.03 -0.33 -10.78
CA TYR A 132 8.65 0.00 -10.43
C TYR A 132 7.66 -0.46 -11.51
N GLU A 133 7.92 -0.15 -12.77
CA GLU A 133 7.06 -0.60 -13.88
C GLU A 133 7.08 -2.13 -14.02
N ALA A 134 8.24 -2.76 -13.82
CA ALA A 134 8.35 -4.22 -13.76
C ALA A 134 7.55 -4.83 -12.60
N ALA A 135 7.46 -4.14 -11.46
CA ALA A 135 6.64 -4.57 -10.31
C ALA A 135 5.13 -4.36 -10.52
N LYS A 136 4.75 -3.51 -11.48
CA LYS A 136 3.35 -3.26 -11.90
C LYS A 136 2.84 -4.32 -12.87
N ALA A 137 3.74 -5.02 -13.56
CA ALA A 137 3.37 -6.11 -14.44
C ALA A 137 2.56 -7.18 -13.67
N PRO A 138 1.53 -7.79 -14.28
CA PRO A 138 0.83 -8.92 -13.69
C PRO A 138 1.86 -9.95 -13.23
N PRO A 139 1.72 -10.49 -12.02
CA PRO A 139 2.69 -11.45 -11.53
C PRO A 139 2.72 -12.67 -12.44
N ILE A 140 3.92 -13.14 -12.75
CA ILE A 140 4.10 -14.34 -13.55
C ILE A 140 3.47 -15.52 -12.81
N TRP A 141 2.40 -16.06 -13.39
CA TRP A 141 1.69 -17.21 -12.84
C TRP A 141 2.55 -18.45 -12.96
N THR A 142 2.87 -19.11 -11.85
CA THR A 142 3.64 -20.36 -11.90
C THR A 142 2.75 -21.45 -12.50
N PRO A 143 3.13 -22.07 -13.64
CA PRO A 143 2.36 -23.17 -14.22
C PRO A 143 2.34 -24.38 -13.28
N ASP A 144 1.27 -25.16 -13.34
CA ASP A 144 1.07 -26.31 -12.42
C ASP A 144 2.16 -27.37 -12.52
N LYS A 145 2.70 -27.58 -13.73
CA LYS A 145 3.83 -28.49 -14.00
C LYS A 145 5.11 -28.07 -13.27
N ASP A 146 5.31 -26.76 -13.09
CA ASP A 146 6.49 -26.17 -12.48
C ASP A 146 6.32 -26.00 -10.95
N ALA A 147 5.14 -26.37 -10.43
CA ALA A 147 4.80 -26.34 -9.01
C ALA A 147 4.32 -27.71 -8.51
N PRO A 148 5.23 -28.69 -8.31
CA PRO A 148 4.89 -29.99 -7.72
C PRO A 148 4.58 -29.90 -6.22
N ALA A 149 4.96 -28.80 -5.56
CA ALA A 149 4.73 -28.55 -4.15
C ALA A 149 4.41 -27.08 -3.89
N CYS A 150 3.78 -26.80 -2.74
CA CYS A 150 3.47 -25.44 -2.33
C CYS A 150 4.75 -24.60 -2.25
N GLN A 151 4.78 -23.45 -2.91
CA GLN A 151 5.93 -22.53 -2.91
C GLN A 151 6.08 -21.73 -1.61
N LEU A 152 5.27 -22.02 -0.58
CA LEU A 152 5.42 -21.46 0.77
C LEU A 152 5.78 -22.53 1.79
N CYS A 153 4.95 -23.57 1.97
CA CYS A 153 5.20 -24.60 2.97
C CYS A 153 5.88 -25.87 2.43
N ARG A 154 6.17 -25.93 1.12
CA ARG A 154 6.87 -27.05 0.45
C ARG A 154 6.16 -28.41 0.52
N ARG A 155 4.92 -28.49 1.04
CA ARG A 155 4.11 -29.71 0.99
C ARG A 155 3.72 -30.03 -0.46
N LYS A 156 3.94 -31.28 -0.88
CA LYS A 156 3.62 -31.78 -2.23
C LYS A 156 2.12 -31.74 -2.48
N PHE A 157 1.73 -31.37 -3.70
CA PHE A 157 0.33 -31.40 -4.10
C PHE A 157 -0.12 -32.82 -4.44
N THR A 158 -1.37 -33.14 -4.13
CA THR A 158 -2.02 -34.43 -4.41
C THR A 158 -3.43 -34.18 -4.94
N THR A 159 -4.17 -35.23 -5.27
CA THR A 159 -5.58 -35.15 -5.69
C THR A 159 -6.47 -34.46 -4.66
N TYR A 160 -6.18 -34.68 -3.37
CA TYR A 160 -6.91 -34.08 -2.24
C TYR A 160 -6.24 -32.79 -1.73
N TYR A 161 -4.92 -32.65 -1.89
CA TYR A 161 -4.19 -31.44 -1.55
C TYR A 161 -3.95 -30.59 -2.80
N ARG A 162 -4.95 -29.79 -3.14
CA ARG A 162 -5.04 -29.08 -4.43
C ARG A 162 -4.18 -27.80 -4.48
N ARG A 163 -3.84 -27.43 -5.71
CA ARG A 163 -3.14 -26.18 -6.04
C ARG A 163 -4.08 -24.98 -5.99
N HIS A 164 -3.54 -23.85 -5.55
CA HIS A 164 -4.18 -22.56 -5.62
C HIS A 164 -3.14 -21.50 -5.95
N HIS A 165 -3.52 -20.44 -6.63
CA HIS A 165 -2.57 -19.40 -6.98
C HIS A 165 -2.89 -18.07 -6.33
N CYS A 166 -1.82 -17.37 -5.97
CA CYS A 166 -1.90 -16.02 -5.47
C CYS A 166 -2.06 -15.04 -6.64
N ARG A 167 -3.17 -14.32 -6.69
CA ARG A 167 -3.42 -13.29 -7.72
C ARG A 167 -2.55 -12.03 -7.56
N ALA A 168 -1.82 -11.93 -6.45
CA ALA A 168 -0.89 -10.82 -6.18
C ALA A 168 0.56 -11.13 -6.58
N CYS A 169 0.99 -12.39 -6.50
CA CYS A 169 2.40 -12.76 -6.73
C CYS A 169 2.60 -14.01 -7.60
N GLY A 170 1.53 -14.59 -8.16
CA GLY A 170 1.58 -15.69 -9.12
C GLY A 170 1.96 -17.05 -8.54
N ARG A 171 2.39 -17.11 -7.27
CA ARG A 171 2.82 -18.35 -6.62
C ARG A 171 1.70 -19.39 -6.51
N CYS A 172 2.05 -20.64 -6.76
CA CYS A 172 1.24 -21.82 -6.50
C CYS A 172 1.40 -22.27 -5.03
N VAL A 173 0.31 -22.25 -4.29
CA VAL A 173 0.21 -22.42 -2.84
C VAL A 173 -0.94 -23.35 -2.46
N CYS A 174 -0.88 -23.91 -1.25
CA CYS A 174 -1.96 -24.74 -0.72
C CYS A 174 -3.08 -23.93 -0.04
N CYS A 175 -4.14 -24.61 0.36
CA CYS A 175 -5.27 -24.03 1.10
C CYS A 175 -4.80 -23.40 2.43
N ASP A 176 -3.90 -24.04 3.16
CA ASP A 176 -3.34 -23.51 4.41
C ASP A 176 -2.49 -22.25 4.18
N CYS A 177 -1.88 -22.12 3.00
CA CYS A 177 -1.04 -20.97 2.64
C CYS A 177 -1.83 -19.87 1.91
N SER A 178 -3.10 -20.12 1.57
CA SER A 178 -4.07 -19.17 1.04
C SER A 178 -5.46 -19.34 1.71
N PRO A 179 -5.53 -19.33 3.06
CA PRO A 179 -6.74 -19.67 3.81
C PRO A 179 -7.83 -18.63 3.60
N LYS A 180 -9.12 -18.96 3.73
CA LYS A 180 -10.25 -18.02 3.52
C LYS A 180 -10.16 -16.69 4.28
N VAL A 181 -9.34 -16.59 5.33
CA VAL A 181 -9.10 -15.35 6.08
C VAL A 181 -8.11 -14.38 5.41
N CYS A 182 -7.22 -14.84 4.52
CA CYS A 182 -6.34 -13.96 3.74
C CYS A 182 -7.07 -13.26 2.57
N TRP A 183 -8.39 -13.09 2.71
CA TRP A 183 -9.36 -12.64 1.70
C TRP A 183 -10.22 -11.47 2.18
N GLN A 184 -9.73 -10.66 3.11
CA GLN A 184 -10.30 -9.31 3.31
C GLN A 184 -10.02 -8.38 2.11
N THR A 185 -9.80 -8.95 0.92
CA THR A 185 -9.61 -8.29 -0.38
C THR A 185 -10.39 -9.06 -1.44
N THR A 186 -10.74 -8.41 -2.54
CA THR A 186 -11.57 -8.95 -3.64
C THR A 186 -10.96 -10.16 -4.40
N SER A 187 -9.76 -10.64 -4.06
CA SER A 187 -9.06 -11.69 -4.81
C SER A 187 -8.19 -12.63 -3.94
N ARG A 188 -8.00 -13.89 -4.37
CA ARG A 188 -7.18 -14.91 -3.66
C ARG A 188 -5.74 -14.45 -3.53
N ARG A 189 -5.24 -14.35 -2.30
CA ARG A 189 -3.83 -14.02 -2.01
C ARG A 189 -3.20 -15.07 -1.10
N CYS A 190 -1.87 -15.10 -1.00
CA CYS A 190 -1.15 -15.99 -0.07
C CYS A 190 -0.85 -15.27 1.25
N LYS A 191 -0.55 -16.03 2.32
CA LYS A 191 -0.17 -15.50 3.64
C LYS A 191 1.01 -14.52 3.63
N ARG A 192 1.89 -14.60 2.63
CA ARG A 192 3.01 -13.66 2.45
C ARG A 192 2.55 -12.31 1.88
N CYS A 193 1.51 -12.32 1.03
CA CYS A 193 0.96 -11.11 0.41
C CYS A 193 -0.12 -10.45 1.26
N VAL A 194 -0.74 -11.20 2.17
CA VAL A 194 -1.68 -10.69 3.18
C VAL A 194 -1.17 -11.19 4.54
N PRO A 195 -0.14 -10.53 5.11
CA PRO A 195 0.31 -10.86 6.44
C PRO A 195 -0.86 -10.66 7.43
N PRO A 196 -0.94 -11.46 8.49
CA PRO A 196 -1.90 -11.20 9.56
C PRO A 196 -1.68 -9.78 10.12
N PRO A 197 -2.72 -9.12 10.65
CA PRO A 197 -2.52 -7.90 11.43
C PRO A 197 -1.45 -8.15 12.49
N ALA A 198 -0.57 -7.17 12.70
CA ALA A 198 0.47 -7.27 13.70
C ALA A 198 -0.18 -7.67 15.03
N ARG A 199 0.32 -8.73 15.66
CA ARG A 199 -0.18 -9.12 16.99
C ARG A 199 0.10 -7.94 17.93
N SER A 200 -0.88 -7.62 18.78
CA SER A 200 -0.65 -6.71 19.90
C SER A 200 0.54 -7.23 20.70
N ILE A 201 1.56 -6.38 20.88
CA ILE A 201 2.73 -6.71 21.70
C ILE A 201 2.29 -6.61 23.16
N PRO A 202 2.30 -7.69 23.95
CA PRO A 202 1.96 -7.62 25.37
C PRO A 202 2.93 -6.65 26.07
N GLY A 203 2.40 -5.64 26.74
CA GLY A 203 3.18 -4.61 27.46
C GLY A 203 3.16 -3.20 26.84
N LEU A 204 2.61 -3.04 25.63
CA LEU A 204 2.28 -1.73 25.05
C LEU A 204 0.77 -1.54 25.15
N GLY A 205 0.30 -1.02 26.29
CA GLY A 205 -1.12 -0.85 26.59
C GLY A 205 -1.81 0.12 25.64
N LEU A 206 -2.38 -0.42 24.56
CA LEU A 206 -3.33 0.26 23.69
C LEU A 206 -4.60 -0.61 23.68
N THR A 207 -5.54 -0.23 24.55
CA THR A 207 -6.91 -0.76 24.62
C THR A 207 -7.77 -0.17 23.50
#